data_AF-A0A7Y6XFJ6-F1
#
_entry.id   AF-A0A7Y6XFJ6-F1
#
_cell.length_a   1.000
_cell.length_b   1.000
_cell.length_c   1.000
_cell.angle_alpha   90.00
_cell.angle_beta   90.00
_cell.angle_gamma   90.00
#
_symmetry.space_group_name_H-M   'P 1'
#
loop_
_entity.id
_entity.type
_entity.pdbx_description
1 polymer ?
#
loop_
_entity_poly.entity_id
_entity_poly.type
_entity_poly.pdbx_seq_one_letter_code
_entity_poly.pdbx_strand_id
1 'polypeptide(L)'
;MDANAREYRAIQAFYGQRRARRSGVPYLHHIDEGLWVLRALGASEHAQRAYCLHPLVQEDDARAAAWAQALATAADLSLPPVDGVSDEPRVLALALNYRETANAALSHRPDLRGPDDIALSTEPEVNDMLRADKVQNYKDFIHHHRETHPRAAELERYFQAWLARLEVTAEQLTRWHAALEHLHGGGSQT
;
A
#
# COMPACT_ATOMS: atom_id res chain seq x y z
N MET A 1 -5.42 4.76 13.32
CA MET A 1 -4.18 4.28 13.97
C MET A 1 -3.41 5.49 14.50
N ASP A 2 -2.80 5.35 15.68
CA ASP A 2 -2.00 6.40 16.33
C ASP A 2 -0.70 6.64 15.55
N ALA A 3 -0.35 7.91 15.27
CA ALA A 3 0.93 8.27 14.62
C ALA A 3 2.17 7.81 15.40
N ASN A 4 2.00 7.43 16.68
CA ASN A 4 3.04 6.83 17.51
C ASN A 4 3.21 5.32 17.34
N ALA A 5 2.37 4.66 16.54
CA ALA A 5 2.52 3.24 16.25
C ALA A 5 3.91 2.94 15.68
N ARG A 6 4.50 1.83 16.13
CA ARG A 6 5.87 1.43 15.76
C ARG A 6 6.02 1.32 14.24
N GLU A 7 4.99 0.80 13.57
CA GLU A 7 4.98 0.58 12.13
C GLU A 7 4.97 1.90 11.34
N TYR A 8 4.19 2.87 11.80
CA TYR A 8 4.15 4.20 11.19
C TYR A 8 5.51 4.89 11.33
N ARG A 9 6.12 4.82 12.51
CA ARG A 9 7.46 5.36 12.75
C ARG A 9 8.54 4.67 11.91
N ALA A 10 8.42 3.35 11.73
CA ALA A 10 9.34 2.59 10.90
C ALA A 10 9.29 3.05 9.43
N ILE A 11 8.09 3.19 8.86
CA ILE A 11 7.97 3.65 7.48
C ILE A 11 8.31 5.13 7.32
N GLN A 12 8.00 5.97 8.32
CA GLN A 12 8.43 7.36 8.37
C GLN A 12 9.96 7.48 8.36
N ALA A 13 10.68 6.66 9.15
CA ALA A 13 12.14 6.65 9.15
C ALA A 13 12.71 6.15 7.82
N PHE A 14 12.10 5.12 7.23
CA PHE A 14 12.51 4.56 5.94
C PHE A 14 12.34 5.53 4.76
N TYR A 15 11.20 6.23 4.71
CA TYR A 15 10.97 7.24 3.69
C TYR A 15 11.72 8.53 3.98
N GLY A 16 11.82 8.95 5.23
CA GLY A 16 12.48 10.20 5.63
C GLY A 16 11.96 11.38 4.80
N GLN A 17 12.87 12.05 4.08
CA GLN A 17 12.54 13.18 3.19
C GLN A 17 12.34 12.77 1.72
N ARG A 18 12.32 11.46 1.41
CA ARG A 18 12.19 10.97 0.04
C ARG A 18 10.85 11.40 -0.56
N ARG A 19 10.92 11.82 -1.82
CA ARG A 19 9.78 12.27 -2.62
C ARG A 19 9.71 11.48 -3.92
N ALA A 20 8.51 11.29 -4.44
CA ALA A 20 8.30 10.68 -5.74
C ALA A 20 8.97 11.52 -6.83
N ARG A 21 9.79 10.89 -7.67
CA ARG A 21 10.68 11.59 -8.63
C ARG A 21 9.94 12.51 -9.60
N ARG A 22 8.69 12.18 -9.96
CA ARG A 22 7.91 12.94 -10.96
C ARG A 22 6.96 13.95 -10.34
N SER A 23 6.20 13.56 -9.31
CA SER A 23 5.21 14.45 -8.68
C SER A 23 5.83 15.36 -7.60
N GLY A 24 6.98 14.99 -7.04
CA GLY A 24 7.58 15.68 -5.90
C GLY A 24 6.83 15.47 -4.57
N VAL A 25 5.77 14.66 -4.57
CA VAL A 25 4.97 14.34 -3.37
C VAL A 25 5.81 13.49 -2.41
N PRO A 26 5.81 13.77 -1.09
CA PRO A 26 6.46 12.91 -0.10
C PRO A 26 5.89 11.49 -0.13
N TYR A 27 6.75 10.47 -0.10
CA TYR A 27 6.26 9.09 -0.05
C TYR A 27 5.40 8.79 1.18
N LEU A 28 5.61 9.52 2.28
CA LEU A 28 4.79 9.38 3.48
C LEU A 28 3.32 9.76 3.24
N HIS A 29 3.02 10.68 2.31
CA HIS A 29 1.64 11.01 1.97
C HIS A 29 0.88 9.79 1.42
N HIS A 30 1.56 8.91 0.68
CA HIS A 30 0.93 7.68 0.18
C HIS A 30 0.45 6.78 1.34
N ILE A 31 1.23 6.74 2.42
CA ILE A 31 0.87 6.01 3.65
C ILE A 31 -0.33 6.67 4.32
N ASP A 32 -0.33 8.00 4.47
CA ASP A 32 -1.41 8.73 5.11
C ASP A 32 -2.73 8.60 4.35
N GLU A 33 -2.68 8.72 3.02
CA GLU A 33 -3.81 8.56 2.11
C GLU A 33 -4.36 7.12 2.15
N GLY A 34 -3.48 6.12 2.06
CA GLY A 34 -3.91 4.71 2.17
C GLY A 34 -4.50 4.39 3.55
N LEU A 35 -3.91 4.88 4.63
CA LEU A 35 -4.47 4.75 5.97
C LEU A 35 -5.83 5.45 6.12
N TRP A 36 -6.03 6.59 5.43
CA TRP A 36 -7.34 7.23 5.37
C TRP A 36 -8.38 6.34 4.68
N VAL A 37 -8.03 5.74 3.54
CA VAL A 37 -8.92 4.81 2.82
C VAL A 37 -9.25 3.59 3.68
N LEU A 38 -8.27 2.99 4.35
CA LEU A 38 -8.47 1.87 5.27
C LEU A 38 -9.44 2.21 6.41
N ARG A 39 -9.35 3.41 6.98
CA ARG A 39 -10.32 3.87 7.99
C ARG A 39 -11.71 4.05 7.40
N ALA A 40 -11.82 4.61 6.20
CA ALA A 40 -13.10 4.77 5.51
C ALA A 40 -13.75 3.44 5.12
N LEU A 41 -12.96 2.37 4.95
CA LEU A 41 -13.41 1.00 4.76
C LEU A 41 -13.84 0.30 6.06
N GLY A 42 -13.46 0.84 7.23
CA GLY A 42 -13.61 0.14 8.51
C GLY A 42 -12.62 -1.02 8.68
N ALA A 43 -11.48 -0.98 7.97
CA ALA A 43 -10.46 -2.03 8.02
C ALA A 43 -9.84 -2.15 9.42
N SER A 44 -9.42 -3.36 9.77
CA SER A 44 -8.89 -3.68 11.09
C SER A 44 -7.61 -2.88 11.42
N GLU A 45 -7.31 -2.76 12.71
CA GLU A 45 -6.05 -2.14 13.14
C GLU A 45 -4.83 -2.92 12.64
N HIS A 46 -4.92 -4.25 12.56
CA HIS A 46 -3.87 -5.09 11.96
C HIS A 46 -3.61 -4.73 10.50
N ALA A 47 -4.67 -4.54 9.69
CA ALA A 47 -4.54 -4.12 8.30
C ALA A 47 -3.89 -2.73 8.20
N GLN A 48 -4.30 -1.77 9.04
CA GLN A 48 -3.71 -0.43 9.08
C GLN A 48 -2.22 -0.45 9.45
N ARG A 49 -1.84 -1.22 10.49
CA ARG A 49 -0.43 -1.39 10.89
C ARG A 49 0.38 -2.08 9.80
N ALA A 50 -0.15 -3.15 9.20
CA ALA A 50 0.51 -3.89 8.13
C ALA A 50 0.67 -3.03 6.87
N TYR A 51 -0.29 -2.17 6.58
CA TYR A 51 -0.19 -1.21 5.49
C TYR A 51 0.96 -0.23 5.69
N CYS A 52 1.30 0.19 6.91
CA CYS A 52 2.51 0.98 7.10
C CYS A 52 3.78 0.20 6.73
N LEU A 53 3.80 -1.12 6.94
CA LEU A 53 4.97 -1.95 6.68
C LEU A 53 5.08 -2.43 5.23
N HIS A 54 4.00 -2.43 4.46
CA HIS A 54 3.99 -3.00 3.12
C HIS A 54 5.13 -2.51 2.20
N PRO A 55 5.54 -1.22 2.20
CA PRO A 55 6.60 -0.77 1.31
C PRO A 55 8.00 -1.24 1.73
N LEU A 56 8.20 -1.60 3.00
CA LEU A 56 9.46 -2.15 3.51
C LEU A 56 9.74 -3.55 2.97
N VAL A 57 8.69 -4.26 2.57
CA VAL A 57 8.74 -5.65 2.11
C VAL A 57 8.31 -5.82 0.64
N GLN A 58 7.83 -4.76 -0.01
CA GLN A 58 7.27 -4.83 -1.36
C GLN A 58 8.30 -5.28 -2.41
N GLU A 59 9.52 -4.75 -2.33
CA GLU A 59 10.60 -5.08 -3.25
C GLU A 59 11.19 -6.45 -2.91
N ASP A 60 11.65 -7.18 -3.92
CA ASP A 60 12.39 -8.44 -3.73
C ASP A 60 13.86 -8.16 -3.40
N ASP A 61 14.09 -7.55 -2.23
CA ASP A 61 15.40 -7.22 -1.71
C ASP A 61 15.79 -8.09 -0.49
N ALA A 62 17.05 -7.98 -0.08
CA ALA A 62 17.58 -8.72 1.06
C ALA A 62 16.82 -8.43 2.38
N ARG A 63 16.15 -7.27 2.49
CA ARG A 63 15.37 -6.89 3.67
C ARG A 63 14.06 -7.69 3.71
N ALA A 64 13.35 -7.75 2.59
CA ALA A 64 12.15 -8.57 2.46
C ALA A 64 12.45 -10.05 2.73
N ALA A 65 13.56 -10.56 2.19
CA ALA A 65 14.03 -11.92 2.45
C ALA A 65 14.34 -12.17 3.95
N ALA A 66 14.99 -11.22 4.63
CA ALA A 66 15.27 -11.33 6.06
C ALA A 66 13.99 -11.36 6.91
N TRP A 67 12.98 -10.56 6.54
CA TRP A 67 11.69 -10.54 7.24
C TRP A 67 10.88 -11.82 7.03
N ALA A 68 10.84 -12.33 5.80
CA ALA A 68 10.20 -13.61 5.48
C ALA A 68 10.88 -14.77 6.23
N GLN A 69 12.22 -14.78 6.27
CA GLN A 69 12.98 -15.79 7.00
C GLN A 69 12.69 -15.73 8.51
N ALA A 70 12.65 -14.53 9.11
CA ALA A 70 12.38 -14.35 10.53
C ALA A 70 10.99 -14.89 10.94
N LEU A 71 9.97 -14.65 10.12
CA LEU A 71 8.63 -15.20 10.34
C LEU A 71 8.59 -16.73 10.16
N ALA A 72 9.28 -17.27 9.16
CA ALA A 72 9.27 -18.69 8.84
C ALA A 72 9.95 -19.56 9.92
N THR A 73 10.94 -19.02 10.64
CA THR A 73 11.68 -19.78 11.66
C THR A 73 11.11 -19.67 13.06
N ALA A 74 10.02 -18.91 13.25
CA ALA A 74 9.54 -18.53 14.58
C ALA A 74 10.70 -18.04 15.49
N ALA A 75 11.73 -17.41 14.89
CA ALA A 75 12.80 -16.78 15.64
C ALA A 75 12.17 -15.81 16.64
N ASP A 76 12.74 -15.67 17.83
CA ASP A 76 12.22 -14.82 18.91
C ASP A 76 11.66 -13.51 18.34
N LEU A 77 10.32 -13.48 18.17
CA LEU A 77 9.63 -12.41 17.45
C LEU A 77 9.63 -11.11 18.27
N SER A 78 10.26 -11.10 19.45
CA SER A 78 10.59 -9.89 20.20
C SER A 78 11.72 -9.08 19.54
N LEU A 79 12.52 -9.69 18.65
CA LEU A 79 13.63 -9.05 17.96
C LEU A 79 13.44 -9.16 16.43
N PRO A 80 12.74 -8.21 15.80
CA PRO A 80 12.63 -8.20 14.36
C PRO A 80 14.01 -8.02 13.70
N PRO A 81 14.21 -8.48 12.45
CA PRO A 81 15.44 -8.25 11.68
C PRO A 81 15.81 -6.77 11.54
N VAL A 82 14.86 -5.88 11.85
CA VAL A 82 15.09 -4.51 12.31
C VAL A 82 14.37 -4.37 13.65
N ASP A 83 15.07 -4.44 14.78
CA ASP A 83 14.46 -4.44 16.12
C ASP A 83 13.37 -3.37 16.30
N GLY A 84 12.26 -3.74 16.94
CA GLY A 84 11.19 -2.83 17.36
C GLY A 84 10.19 -2.34 16.31
N VAL A 85 10.15 -2.87 15.08
CA VAL A 85 9.23 -2.39 14.01
C VAL A 85 7.75 -2.77 14.21
N SER A 86 7.48 -3.98 14.72
CA SER A 86 6.17 -4.42 15.20
C SER A 86 6.39 -5.40 16.35
N ASP A 87 5.50 -5.41 17.33
CA ASP A 87 5.42 -6.42 18.40
C ASP A 87 4.38 -7.52 18.09
N GLU A 88 3.65 -7.39 16.97
CA GLU A 88 2.56 -8.28 16.61
C GLU A 88 2.90 -9.09 15.35
N PRO A 89 3.10 -10.41 15.45
CA PRO A 89 3.44 -11.28 14.32
C PRO A 89 2.40 -11.24 13.19
N ARG A 90 1.11 -11.10 13.51
CA ARG A 90 0.04 -11.01 12.50
C ARG A 90 0.23 -9.82 11.56
N VAL A 91 0.72 -8.68 12.06
CA VAL A 91 0.97 -7.47 11.25
C VAL A 91 2.03 -7.75 10.19
N LEU A 92 3.12 -8.43 10.56
CA LEU A 92 4.18 -8.78 9.62
C LEU A 92 3.71 -9.81 8.59
N ALA A 93 2.94 -10.82 9.02
CA ALA A 93 2.38 -11.83 8.12
C ALA A 93 1.45 -11.20 7.07
N LEU A 94 0.60 -10.25 7.47
CA LEU A 94 -0.26 -9.51 6.55
C LEU A 94 0.53 -8.68 5.53
N ALA A 95 1.62 -8.02 5.96
CA ALA A 95 2.48 -7.24 5.06
C ALA A 95 3.18 -8.12 4.01
N LEU A 96 3.66 -9.31 4.39
CA LEU A 96 4.24 -10.27 3.44
C LEU A 96 3.18 -10.86 2.50
N ASN A 97 2.00 -11.21 3.01
CA ASN A 97 0.90 -11.71 2.18
C ASN A 97 0.43 -10.64 1.17
N TYR A 98 0.40 -9.37 1.58
CA TYR A 98 0.19 -8.25 0.67
C TYR A 98 1.23 -8.23 -0.45
N ARG A 99 2.51 -8.33 -0.13
CA ARG A 99 3.60 -8.37 -1.12
C ARG A 99 3.37 -9.50 -2.12
N GLU A 100 3.17 -10.73 -1.64
CA GLU A 100 2.95 -11.89 -2.51
C GLU A 100 1.75 -11.67 -3.44
N THR A 101 0.63 -11.20 -2.90
CA THR A 101 -0.60 -10.95 -3.67
C THR A 101 -0.42 -9.82 -4.69
N ALA A 102 0.21 -8.71 -4.30
CA ALA A 102 0.48 -7.58 -5.18
C ALA A 102 1.47 -7.93 -6.30
N ASN A 103 2.57 -8.62 -5.95
CA ASN A 103 3.63 -8.99 -6.90
C ASN A 103 3.19 -10.10 -7.86
N ALA A 104 2.24 -10.93 -7.46
CA ALA A 104 1.62 -11.90 -8.36
C ALA A 104 0.92 -11.25 -9.56
N ALA A 105 0.49 -9.98 -9.48
CA ALA A 105 -0.26 -9.31 -10.55
C ALA A 105 0.30 -7.92 -10.90
N LEU A 106 1.63 -7.81 -11.09
CA LEU A 106 2.29 -6.56 -11.52
C LEU A 106 1.87 -6.09 -12.92
N SER A 107 1.90 -4.76 -13.14
CA SER A 107 1.43 -4.11 -14.38
C SER A 107 2.22 -4.44 -15.65
N HIS A 108 3.38 -5.09 -15.54
CA HIS A 108 4.17 -5.56 -16.67
C HIS A 108 3.98 -7.04 -16.98
N ARG A 109 3.09 -7.73 -16.25
CA ARG A 109 2.77 -9.13 -16.55
C ARG A 109 2.02 -9.22 -17.90
N PRO A 110 2.51 -10.01 -18.85
CA PRO A 110 1.88 -10.13 -20.18
C PRO A 110 0.56 -10.91 -20.17
N ASP A 111 0.32 -11.71 -19.13
CA ASP A 111 -0.84 -12.59 -18.98
C ASP A 111 -1.99 -11.96 -18.16
N LEU A 112 -1.79 -10.75 -17.63
CA LEU A 112 -2.84 -9.98 -16.95
C LEU A 112 -3.77 -9.32 -18.00
N ARG A 113 -4.90 -9.97 -18.32
CA ARG A 113 -5.82 -9.52 -19.37
C ARG A 113 -7.05 -8.81 -18.78
N GLY A 114 -7.44 -9.16 -17.56
CA GLY A 114 -8.59 -8.54 -16.89
C GLY A 114 -8.65 -8.82 -15.39
N PRO A 115 -9.73 -8.39 -14.72
CA PRO A 115 -9.92 -8.56 -13.27
C PRO A 115 -9.77 -10.02 -12.82
N ASP A 116 -10.30 -10.97 -13.58
CA ASP A 116 -10.34 -12.38 -13.21
C ASP A 116 -8.96 -13.05 -13.18
N ASP A 117 -7.96 -12.48 -13.85
CA ASP A 117 -6.57 -12.98 -13.80
C ASP A 117 -5.85 -12.55 -12.50
N ILE A 118 -6.46 -11.71 -11.67
CA ILE A 118 -5.93 -11.25 -10.38
C ILE A 118 -6.43 -12.17 -9.27
N ALA A 119 -5.52 -12.96 -8.71
CA ALA A 119 -5.77 -13.71 -7.49
C ALA A 119 -5.79 -12.75 -6.28
N LEU A 120 -6.83 -12.85 -5.45
CA LEU A 120 -6.90 -12.15 -4.16
C LEU A 120 -6.38 -13.03 -3.04
N SER A 121 -5.98 -12.40 -1.93
CA SER A 121 -5.62 -13.11 -0.72
C SER A 121 -6.84 -13.75 -0.07
N THR A 122 -6.63 -14.87 0.61
CA THR A 122 -7.65 -15.46 1.49
C THR A 122 -7.87 -14.65 2.76
N GLU A 123 -6.94 -13.75 3.10
CA GLU A 123 -7.04 -12.83 4.24
C GLU A 123 -7.75 -11.53 3.81
N PRO A 124 -8.95 -11.22 4.33
CA PRO A 124 -9.68 -10.01 3.98
C PRO A 124 -8.89 -8.73 4.24
N GLU A 125 -8.10 -8.68 5.33
CA GLU A 125 -7.25 -7.54 5.66
C GLU A 125 -6.26 -7.19 4.55
N VAL A 126 -5.70 -8.20 3.87
CA VAL A 126 -4.77 -7.99 2.75
C VAL A 126 -5.50 -7.38 1.55
N ASN A 127 -6.74 -7.80 1.30
CA ASN A 127 -7.55 -7.25 0.22
C ASN A 127 -7.95 -5.79 0.50
N ASP A 128 -8.17 -5.42 1.77
CA ASP A 128 -8.39 -4.03 2.16
C ASP A 128 -7.14 -3.18 1.98
N MET A 129 -5.96 -3.72 2.33
CA MET A 129 -4.67 -3.06 2.05
C MET A 129 -4.48 -2.83 0.55
N LEU A 130 -4.80 -3.82 -0.29
CA LEU A 130 -4.77 -3.69 -1.76
C LEU A 130 -5.76 -2.64 -2.27
N ARG A 131 -6.97 -2.56 -1.70
CA ARG A 131 -7.94 -1.48 -2.05
C ARG A 131 -7.33 -0.11 -1.78
N ALA A 132 -6.81 0.09 -0.58
CA ALA A 132 -6.21 1.37 -0.19
C ALA A 132 -5.04 1.74 -1.09
N ASP A 133 -4.11 0.80 -1.34
CA ASP A 133 -2.98 0.99 -2.24
C ASP A 133 -3.42 1.35 -3.67
N LYS A 134 -4.36 0.59 -4.25
CA LYS A 134 -4.77 0.79 -5.64
C LYS A 134 -5.57 2.09 -5.81
N VAL A 135 -6.39 2.47 -4.84
CA VAL A 135 -7.10 3.75 -4.84
C VAL A 135 -6.10 4.92 -4.80
N GLN A 136 -5.12 4.86 -3.90
CA GLN A 136 -4.08 5.88 -3.75
C GLN A 136 -3.20 5.97 -5.01
N ASN A 137 -2.65 4.85 -5.46
CA ASN A 137 -1.78 4.81 -6.64
C ASN A 137 -2.50 5.24 -7.92
N TYR A 138 -3.78 4.92 -8.07
CA TYR A 138 -4.55 5.34 -9.23
C TYR A 138 -4.81 6.85 -9.23
N LYS A 139 -5.02 7.46 -8.06
CA LYS A 139 -5.09 8.93 -7.92
C LYS A 139 -3.81 9.55 -8.47
N ASP A 140 -2.65 9.13 -7.95
CA ASP A 140 -1.37 9.69 -8.39
C ASP A 140 -1.10 9.43 -9.88
N PHE A 141 -1.53 8.28 -10.40
CA PHE A 141 -1.49 8.01 -11.82
C PHE A 141 -2.28 9.05 -12.62
N ILE A 142 -3.53 9.31 -12.25
CA ILE A 142 -4.38 10.31 -12.91
C ILE A 142 -3.71 11.70 -12.88
N HIS A 143 -3.23 12.13 -11.72
CA HIS A 143 -2.73 13.49 -11.53
C HIS A 143 -1.34 13.74 -12.12
N HIS A 144 -0.48 12.73 -12.16
CA HIS A 144 0.94 12.95 -12.43
C HIS A 144 1.51 12.12 -13.59
N HIS A 145 0.81 11.07 -14.03
CA HIS A 145 1.37 10.10 -14.96
C HIS A 145 0.52 9.86 -16.21
N ARG A 146 -0.79 10.06 -16.15
CA ARG A 146 -1.72 9.68 -17.22
C ARG A 146 -1.38 10.28 -18.58
N GLU A 147 -0.95 11.55 -18.60
CA GLU A 147 -0.66 12.25 -19.85
C GLU A 147 0.78 12.02 -20.35
N THR A 148 1.71 11.67 -19.46
CA THR A 148 3.16 11.68 -19.77
C THR A 148 3.79 10.29 -19.76
N HIS A 149 3.12 9.28 -19.23
CA HIS A 149 3.70 7.95 -19.10
C HIS A 149 3.59 7.18 -20.44
N PRO A 150 4.70 6.63 -20.97
CA PRO A 150 4.69 5.93 -22.26
C PRO A 150 3.76 4.70 -22.27
N ARG A 151 3.50 4.13 -21.09
CA ARG A 151 2.59 2.99 -20.88
C ARG A 151 1.24 3.41 -20.25
N ALA A 152 0.82 4.67 -20.40
CA ALA A 152 -0.37 5.18 -19.70
C ALA A 152 -1.64 4.35 -19.96
N ALA A 153 -1.89 3.95 -21.22
CA ALA A 153 -3.05 3.12 -21.56
C ALA A 153 -3.01 1.73 -20.90
N GLU A 154 -1.82 1.15 -20.74
CA GLU A 154 -1.64 -0.13 -20.03
C GLU A 154 -1.87 0.03 -18.53
N LEU A 155 -1.31 1.09 -17.94
CA LEU A 155 -1.49 1.40 -16.52
C LEU A 155 -2.95 1.70 -16.18
N GLU A 156 -3.66 2.42 -17.04
CA GLU A 156 -5.10 2.67 -16.91
C GLU A 156 -5.87 1.33 -16.84
N ARG A 157 -5.64 0.41 -17.79
CA ARG A 157 -6.28 -0.92 -17.77
C ARG A 157 -5.91 -1.71 -16.52
N TYR A 158 -4.65 -1.64 -16.09
CA TYR A 158 -4.17 -2.28 -14.88
C TYR A 158 -4.91 -1.79 -13.62
N PHE A 159 -5.05 -0.47 -13.44
CA PHE A 159 -5.77 0.07 -12.30
C PHE A 159 -7.26 -0.28 -12.35
N GLN A 160 -7.90 -0.19 -13.53
CA GLN A 160 -9.29 -0.59 -13.70
C GLN A 160 -9.51 -2.07 -13.38
N ALA A 161 -8.59 -2.96 -13.79
CA ALA A 161 -8.67 -4.38 -13.47
C ALA A 161 -8.60 -4.63 -11.95
N TRP A 162 -7.66 -3.99 -11.26
CA TRP A 162 -7.55 -4.09 -9.80
C TRP A 162 -8.78 -3.54 -9.08
N LEU A 163 -9.28 -2.35 -9.45
CA LEU A 163 -10.43 -1.73 -8.81
C LEU A 163 -11.69 -2.57 -9.01
N ALA A 164 -11.90 -3.11 -10.21
CA ALA A 164 -13.00 -4.02 -10.48
C ALA A 164 -12.87 -5.32 -9.66
N ARG A 165 -11.67 -5.92 -9.61
CA ARG A 165 -11.43 -7.16 -8.88
C ARG A 165 -11.64 -7.02 -7.37
N LEU A 166 -11.26 -5.87 -6.83
CA LEU A 166 -11.41 -5.52 -5.41
C LEU A 166 -12.79 -4.91 -5.10
N GLU A 167 -13.69 -4.85 -6.08
CA GLU A 167 -15.06 -4.36 -5.93
C GLU A 167 -15.13 -2.89 -5.45
N VAL A 168 -14.18 -2.06 -5.89
CA VAL A 168 -14.23 -0.61 -5.66
C VAL A 168 -15.15 0.02 -6.68
N THR A 169 -16.30 0.51 -6.22
CA THR A 169 -17.27 1.18 -7.09
C THR A 169 -16.77 2.56 -7.55
N ALA A 170 -17.27 3.04 -8.69
CA ALA A 170 -16.96 4.38 -9.18
C ALA A 170 -17.36 5.50 -8.19
N GLU A 171 -18.45 5.30 -7.44
CA GLU A 171 -18.89 6.23 -6.40
C GLU A 171 -17.89 6.28 -5.23
N GLN A 172 -17.46 5.13 -4.73
CA GLN A 172 -16.43 5.06 -3.68
C GLN A 172 -15.14 5.71 -4.15
N LEU A 173 -14.68 5.39 -5.37
CA LEU A 173 -13.45 5.93 -5.92
C LEU A 173 -13.50 7.45 -6.02
N THR A 174 -14.58 8.00 -6.59
CA THR A 174 -14.78 9.44 -6.73
C THR A 174 -14.76 10.13 -5.37
N ARG A 175 -15.52 9.59 -4.41
CA ARG A 175 -15.61 10.13 -3.05
C ARG A 175 -14.26 10.10 -2.34
N TRP A 176 -13.52 9.00 -2.46
CA TRP A 176 -12.22 8.85 -1.82
C TRP A 176 -11.17 9.75 -2.45
N HIS A 177 -11.05 9.78 -3.79
CA HIS A 177 -10.14 10.70 -4.48
C HIS A 177 -10.39 12.15 -4.07
N ALA A 178 -11.65 12.60 -4.04
CA ALA A 178 -12.00 13.95 -3.59
C ALA A 178 -11.55 14.23 -2.14
N ALA A 179 -11.67 13.25 -1.23
CA ALA A 179 -11.21 13.41 0.14
C ALA A 179 -9.67 13.45 0.25
N LEU A 180 -8.96 12.65 -0.56
CA LEU A 180 -7.50 12.59 -0.56
C LEU A 180 -6.87 13.89 -1.08
N GLU A 181 -7.50 14.59 -2.03
CA GLU A 181 -7.03 15.91 -2.52
C GLU A 181 -6.92 16.95 -1.40
N HIS A 182 -7.77 16.86 -0.38
CA HIS A 182 -7.79 17.80 0.73
C HIS A 182 -6.98 17.34 1.96
N LEU A 183 -6.54 16.08 1.99
CA LEU A 183 -5.92 15.47 3.18
C LEU A 183 -4.66 16.22 3.62
N HIS A 184 -3.85 16.66 2.65
CA HIS A 184 -2.58 17.36 2.90
C HIS A 184 -2.65 18.88 2.63
N GLY A 185 -3.80 19.38 2.16
CA GLY A 185 -4.01 20.80 1.83
C GLY A 185 -4.33 21.71 3.03
N GLY A 186 -4.49 21.16 4.25
CA GLY A 186 -4.87 21.90 5.46
C GLY A 186 -3.75 22.64 6.18
N GLY A 187 -2.51 22.59 5.69
CA GLY A 187 -1.33 23.15 6.37
C GLY A 187 -0.94 24.55 5.89
N SER A 188 -1.79 25.56 6.09
CA SER A 188 -1.39 26.99 6.06
C SER A 188 -2.48 27.87 6.66
N GLN A 189 -2.80 27.72 7.95
CA GLN A 189 -3.28 28.81 8.81
C GLN A 189 -3.02 28.45 10.27
N THR A 190 -1.87 28.88 10.80
CA THR A 190 -1.69 29.55 12.11
C THR A 190 -0.25 30.05 12.18
#